data_AF-A0A2S4L834-F1
#
_entry.id   AF-A0A2S4L834-F1
#
_cell.length_a   1.000
_cell.length_b   1.000
_cell.length_c   1.000
_cell.angle_alpha   90.00
_cell.angle_beta   90.00
_cell.angle_gamma   90.00
#
_symmetry.space_group_name_H-M   'P 1'
#
loop_
_entity.id
_entity.type
_entity.pdbx_description
1 polymer ?
#
loop_
_entity_poly.entity_id
_entity_poly.type
_entity_poly.pdbx_seq_one_letter_code
_entity_poly.pdbx_strand_id
1 'polypeptide(L)'
;MAFREAGLPLDMIPPHVKPCGPIVLDVVPAEAQDGELAMWLKKASTMLVNLGSGVQYDEQMARAMADALVPVLQSTNAQALWKLSKIGEYSDDLLRPLENYVKSGRLRLETWLNVDPVLLLRTGKETAPVWHANALSEGFMASLTGEEARA
;
A
#
# COMPACT_ATOMS: atom_id res chain seq x y z
N MET A 1 12.26 -16.91 23.77
CA MET A 1 11.15 -16.84 22.79
C MET A 1 10.91 -15.37 22.52
N ALA A 2 11.10 -14.89 21.29
CA ALA A 2 10.75 -13.52 20.94
C ALA A 2 9.27 -13.47 20.58
N PHE A 3 8.48 -12.67 21.29
CA PHE A 3 7.06 -12.50 21.01
C PHE A 3 6.88 -11.52 19.86
N ARG A 4 6.74 -12.04 18.64
CA ARG A 4 6.66 -11.24 17.41
C ARG A 4 5.52 -10.21 17.45
N GLU A 5 4.42 -10.52 18.10
CA GLU A 5 3.23 -9.64 18.24
C GLU A 5 3.49 -8.39 19.08
N ALA A 6 4.51 -8.39 19.94
CA ALA A 6 4.77 -7.27 20.84
C ALA A 6 5.54 -6.12 20.17
N GLY A 7 6.05 -6.31 18.94
CA GLY A 7 6.91 -5.35 18.24
C GLY A 7 8.24 -5.04 18.96
N LEU A 8 8.46 -5.63 20.14
CA LEU A 8 9.56 -5.41 21.05
C LEU A 8 9.95 -6.75 21.68
N PRO A 9 11.24 -6.97 22.00
CA PRO A 9 11.68 -8.17 22.68
C PRO A 9 11.13 -8.16 24.11
N LEU A 10 10.01 -8.84 24.33
CA LEU A 10 9.52 -9.15 25.67
C LEU A 10 10.17 -10.44 26.15
N ASP A 11 10.93 -10.38 27.24
CA ASP A 11 11.56 -11.56 27.83
C ASP A 11 10.58 -12.39 28.67
N MET A 12 9.48 -11.79 29.13
CA MET A 12 8.46 -12.43 29.96
C MET A 12 7.07 -11.86 29.67
N ILE A 13 6.08 -12.74 29.56
CA ILE A 13 4.65 -12.38 29.51
C ILE A 13 4.03 -12.73 30.86
N PRO A 14 3.40 -11.76 31.56
CA PRO A 14 2.71 -12.04 32.81
C PRO A 14 1.64 -13.13 32.64
N PRO A 15 1.40 -14.01 33.63
CA PRO A 15 0.47 -15.15 33.49
C PRO A 15 -0.97 -14.79 33.10
N HIS A 16 -1.37 -13.55 33.38
CA HIS A 16 -2.70 -13.00 33.09
C HIS A 16 -2.81 -12.30 31.73
N VAL A 17 -1.71 -12.23 30.96
CA VAL A 17 -1.71 -11.68 29.60
C VAL A 17 -1.79 -12.83 28.60
N LYS A 18 -2.71 -12.72 27.64
CA LYS A 18 -2.88 -13.70 26.55
C LYS A 18 -2.57 -13.00 25.22
N PRO A 19 -1.49 -13.41 24.53
CA PRO A 19 -1.28 -13.04 23.14
C PRO A 19 -2.43 -13.60 22.30
N CYS A 20 -3.09 -12.75 21.54
CA CYS A 20 -4.23 -13.11 20.70
C CYS A 20 -4.02 -12.67 19.25
N GLY A 21 -2.79 -12.27 18.90
CA GLY A 21 -2.50 -11.66 17.61
C GLY A 21 -2.29 -12.66 16.48
N PRO A 22 -2.36 -12.20 15.21
CA PRO A 22 -2.96 -10.94 14.79
C PRO A 22 -4.49 -11.07 14.71
N ILE A 23 -5.21 -10.09 15.29
CA ILE A 23 -6.66 -9.96 15.09
C ILE A 23 -6.87 -9.09 13.85
N VAL A 24 -7.24 -9.72 12.75
CA VAL A 24 -7.53 -9.06 11.47
C VAL A 24 -9.01 -9.16 11.16
N LEU A 25 -9.55 -8.18 10.44
CA LEU A 25 -10.93 -8.24 9.96
C LEU A 25 -11.07 -9.35 8.93
N ASP A 26 -12.19 -10.10 9.04
CA ASP A 26 -12.64 -10.93 7.95
C ASP A 26 -13.25 -10.02 6.88
N VAL A 27 -12.77 -10.16 5.66
CA VAL A 27 -12.96 -9.17 4.59
C VAL A 27 -13.46 -9.88 3.34
N VAL A 28 -14.52 -9.33 2.75
CA VAL A 28 -15.16 -9.87 1.54
C VAL A 28 -14.23 -9.69 0.34
N PRO A 29 -14.09 -10.63 -0.62
CA PRO A 29 -13.14 -10.50 -1.73
C PRO A 29 -13.16 -9.15 -2.46
N ALA A 30 -11.99 -8.70 -2.94
CA ALA A 30 -11.83 -7.39 -3.57
C ALA A 30 -12.78 -7.20 -4.77
N GLU A 31 -13.06 -8.26 -5.53
CA GLU A 31 -14.00 -8.24 -6.66
C GLU A 31 -15.44 -7.89 -6.28
N ALA A 32 -15.85 -8.23 -5.06
CA ALA A 32 -17.19 -7.92 -4.55
C ALA A 32 -17.27 -6.52 -3.95
N GLN A 33 -16.13 -5.95 -3.53
CA GLN A 33 -16.05 -4.59 -3.01
C GLN A 33 -15.88 -3.56 -4.13
N ASP A 34 -14.96 -3.82 -5.06
CA ASP A 34 -14.66 -2.97 -6.22
C ASP A 34 -14.13 -3.83 -7.38
N GLY A 35 -15.05 -4.32 -8.21
CA GLY A 35 -14.71 -5.17 -9.34
C GLY A 35 -13.81 -4.49 -10.37
N GLU A 36 -13.91 -3.17 -10.53
CA GLU A 36 -13.10 -2.42 -11.48
C GLU A 36 -11.66 -2.32 -11.01
N LEU A 37 -11.45 -1.93 -9.74
CA LEU A 37 -10.12 -1.87 -9.15
C LEU A 37 -9.49 -3.28 -9.09
N ALA A 38 -10.26 -4.29 -8.73
CA ALA A 38 -9.79 -5.68 -8.72
C ALA A 38 -9.36 -6.16 -10.12
N MET A 39 -10.10 -5.81 -11.17
CA MET A 39 -9.70 -6.10 -12.56
C MET A 39 -8.46 -5.32 -12.98
N TRP A 40 -8.32 -4.07 -12.54
CA TRP A 40 -7.15 -3.25 -12.84
C TRP A 40 -5.89 -3.83 -12.18
N LEU A 41 -5.96 -4.22 -10.91
CA LEU A 41 -4.86 -4.84 -10.15
C LEU A 41 -4.36 -6.15 -10.77
N LYS A 42 -5.23 -6.89 -11.45
CA LYS A 42 -4.85 -8.14 -12.14
C LYS A 42 -4.00 -7.93 -13.41
N LYS A 43 -3.90 -6.70 -13.91
CA LYS A 43 -3.20 -6.41 -15.17
C LYS A 43 -1.68 -6.47 -15.03
N ALA A 44 -1.13 -6.07 -13.89
CA ALA A 44 0.30 -6.16 -13.61
C ALA A 44 0.60 -6.03 -12.11
N SER A 45 1.84 -6.36 -11.76
CA SER A 45 2.48 -6.03 -10.49
C SER A 45 2.22 -4.58 -10.07
N THR A 46 1.66 -4.36 -8.87
CA THR A 46 1.22 -3.02 -8.43
C THR A 46 1.92 -2.57 -7.16
N MET A 47 2.49 -1.37 -7.19
CA MET A 47 2.93 -0.62 -6.01
C MET A 47 1.77 0.14 -5.39
N LEU A 48 1.52 -0.04 -4.09
CA LEU A 48 0.47 0.67 -3.35
C LEU A 48 1.03 1.81 -2.50
N VAL A 49 0.69 3.04 -2.84
CA VAL A 49 0.95 4.21 -1.98
C VAL A 49 -0.31 4.54 -1.20
N ASN A 50 -0.39 4.09 0.05
CA ASN A 50 -1.52 4.32 0.94
C ASN A 50 -1.03 4.69 2.34
N LEU A 51 -1.22 5.94 2.77
CA LEU A 51 -0.78 6.45 4.07
C LEU A 51 -1.88 6.38 5.15
N GLY A 52 -2.90 5.55 4.93
CA GLY A 52 -4.04 5.42 5.84
C GLY A 52 -5.10 6.51 5.63
N SER A 53 -6.02 6.63 6.58
CA SER A 53 -7.11 7.63 6.54
C SER A 53 -6.73 8.96 7.17
N GLY A 54 -5.77 8.98 8.09
CA GLY A 54 -5.38 10.19 8.83
C GLY A 54 -4.38 11.09 8.10
N VAL A 55 -3.81 10.63 6.99
CA VAL A 55 -2.83 11.40 6.22
C VAL A 55 -3.47 11.99 4.98
N GLN A 56 -3.31 13.30 4.85
CA GLN A 56 -3.67 14.08 3.66
C GLN A 56 -2.40 14.79 3.16
N TYR A 57 -2.33 15.01 1.85
CA TYR A 57 -1.19 15.61 1.17
C TYR A 57 -1.44 17.09 0.99
N ASP A 58 -0.54 17.92 1.49
CA ASP A 58 -0.38 19.27 0.97
C ASP A 58 0.32 19.25 -0.40
N GLU A 59 0.39 20.41 -1.06
CA GLU A 59 1.00 20.53 -2.39
C GLU A 59 2.46 20.05 -2.40
N GLN A 60 3.22 20.35 -1.34
CA GLN A 60 4.63 19.98 -1.26
C GLN A 60 4.81 18.46 -1.11
N MET A 61 4.03 17.82 -0.24
CA MET A 61 4.03 16.37 -0.05
C MET A 61 3.59 15.65 -1.33
N ALA A 62 2.52 16.14 -1.97
CA ALA A 62 2.03 15.57 -3.22
C ALA A 62 3.09 15.69 -4.32
N ARG A 63 3.75 16.85 -4.44
CA ARG A 63 4.82 17.06 -5.42
C ARG A 63 6.01 16.13 -5.18
N ALA A 64 6.46 16.02 -3.93
CA ALA A 64 7.57 15.14 -3.57
C ALA A 64 7.26 13.67 -3.89
N MET A 65 6.04 13.21 -3.59
CA MET A 65 5.61 11.85 -3.93
C MET A 65 5.51 11.66 -5.45
N ALA A 66 4.97 12.65 -6.17
CA ALA A 66 4.88 12.59 -7.62
C ALA A 66 6.26 12.48 -8.28
N ASP A 67 7.21 13.31 -7.85
CA ASP A 67 8.60 13.29 -8.32
C ASP A 67 9.29 11.95 -7.99
N ALA A 68 8.97 11.33 -6.84
CA ALA A 68 9.51 10.02 -6.46
C ALA A 68 8.90 8.85 -7.26
N LEU A 69 7.64 8.95 -7.70
CA LEU A 69 6.96 7.92 -8.49
C LEU A 69 7.50 7.82 -9.92
N VAL A 70 7.92 8.94 -10.51
CA VAL A 70 8.44 9.00 -11.89
C VAL A 70 9.57 7.98 -12.14
N PRO A 71 10.70 7.99 -11.40
CA PRO A 71 11.79 7.05 -11.65
C PRO A 71 11.39 5.60 -11.43
N VAL A 72 10.45 5.31 -10.50
CA VAL A 72 9.95 3.94 -10.27
C VAL A 72 9.15 3.45 -11.48
N LEU A 73 8.24 4.26 -12.01
CA LEU A 73 7.42 3.92 -13.18
C LEU A 73 8.24 3.89 -14.48
N GLN A 74 9.33 4.64 -14.56
CA GLN A 74 10.29 4.62 -15.66
C GLN A 74 11.17 3.36 -15.65
N SER A 75 11.67 2.96 -14.48
CA SER A 75 12.64 1.86 -14.34
C SER A 75 12.01 0.48 -14.24
N THR A 76 10.71 0.41 -13.94
CA THR A 76 9.97 -0.85 -13.78
C THR A 76 8.82 -0.94 -14.78
N ASN A 77 8.28 -2.15 -14.97
CA ASN A 77 7.02 -2.38 -15.66
C ASN A 77 5.82 -2.46 -14.70
N ALA A 78 6.00 -2.10 -13.43
CA ALA A 78 4.94 -2.14 -12.43
C ALA A 78 3.88 -1.05 -12.67
N GLN A 79 2.68 -1.30 -12.19
CA GLN A 79 1.63 -0.32 -11.99
C GLN A 79 1.78 0.35 -10.62
N ALA A 80 1.16 1.51 -10.44
CA ALA A 80 1.09 2.19 -9.16
C ALA A 80 -0.36 2.58 -8.84
N LEU A 81 -0.81 2.23 -7.65
CA LEU A 81 -2.06 2.70 -7.06
C LEU A 81 -1.73 3.67 -5.95
N TRP A 82 -2.11 4.93 -6.11
CA TRP A 82 -1.83 5.96 -5.12
C TRP A 82 -3.13 6.54 -4.57
N LYS A 83 -3.35 6.32 -3.27
CA LYS A 83 -4.39 6.99 -2.51
C LYS A 83 -3.94 8.42 -2.18
N LEU A 84 -4.35 9.38 -3.00
CA LEU A 84 -4.05 10.80 -2.87
C LEU A 84 -5.26 11.53 -2.30
N SER A 85 -5.27 11.73 -0.97
CA SER A 85 -6.22 12.62 -0.31
C SER A 85 -5.57 14.00 -0.15
N LYS A 86 -6.10 15.04 -0.79
CA LYS A 86 -5.56 16.40 -0.71
C LYS A 86 -6.00 17.12 0.57
N ILE A 87 -5.14 17.97 1.13
CA ILE A 87 -5.52 19.00 2.10
C ILE A 87 -5.52 20.38 1.43
N GLY A 88 -6.68 21.03 1.42
CA GLY A 88 -6.89 22.28 0.69
C GLY A 88 -7.02 22.08 -0.82
N GLU A 89 -7.12 23.21 -1.54
CA GLU A 89 -7.16 23.22 -3.00
C GLU A 89 -5.82 23.66 -3.56
N TYR A 90 -5.22 22.79 -4.38
CA TYR A 90 -4.03 23.08 -5.17
C TYR A 90 -4.11 22.38 -6.53
N SER A 91 -3.40 22.95 -7.50
CA SER A 91 -3.43 22.51 -8.89
C SER A 91 -2.92 21.08 -9.05
N ASP A 92 -3.54 20.33 -9.96
CA ASP A 92 -3.04 19.02 -10.41
C ASP A 92 -1.79 19.14 -11.30
N ASP A 93 -1.29 20.36 -11.53
CA ASP A 93 -0.08 20.60 -12.30
C ASP A 93 1.16 19.87 -11.76
N LEU A 94 1.19 19.58 -10.46
CA LEU A 94 2.25 18.76 -9.86
C LEU A 94 2.27 17.32 -10.39
N LEU A 95 1.15 16.83 -10.94
CA LEU A 95 0.99 15.51 -11.52
C LEU A 95 1.36 15.48 -13.02
N ARG A 96 1.69 16.62 -13.64
CA ARG A 96 2.13 16.69 -15.06
C ARG A 96 3.22 15.66 -15.40
N PRO A 97 4.26 15.43 -14.58
CA PRO A 97 5.27 14.41 -14.86
C PRO A 97 4.70 12.99 -14.95
N LEU A 98 3.56 12.75 -14.30
CA LEU A 98 2.89 11.46 -14.22
C LEU A 98 1.74 11.26 -15.22
N GLU A 99 1.35 12.31 -15.96
CA GLU A 99 0.19 12.28 -16.87
C GLU A 99 0.24 11.12 -17.86
N ASN A 100 1.41 10.81 -18.41
CA ASN A 100 1.56 9.72 -19.37
C ASN A 100 1.27 8.35 -18.72
N TYR A 101 1.59 8.19 -17.44
CA TYR A 101 1.30 6.96 -16.69
C TYR A 101 -0.18 6.86 -16.32
N VAL A 102 -0.83 7.98 -16.04
CA VAL A 102 -2.29 8.02 -15.84
C VAL A 102 -3.00 7.67 -17.15
N LYS A 103 -2.63 8.31 -18.27
CA LYS A 103 -3.23 8.07 -19.59
C LYS A 103 -3.00 6.64 -20.10
N SER A 104 -1.84 6.05 -19.84
CA SER A 104 -1.57 4.64 -20.18
C SER A 104 -2.22 3.64 -19.22
N GLY A 105 -2.81 4.11 -18.12
CA GLY A 105 -3.44 3.27 -17.09
C GLY A 105 -2.43 2.55 -16.20
N ARG A 106 -1.14 2.93 -16.23
CA ARG A 106 -0.11 2.39 -15.33
C ARG A 106 -0.12 3.04 -13.94
N LEU A 107 -0.65 4.25 -13.82
CA LEU A 107 -0.87 4.93 -12.55
C LEU A 107 -2.37 5.16 -12.36
N ARG A 108 -2.90 4.72 -11.22
CA ARG A 108 -4.27 4.99 -10.79
C ARG A 108 -4.24 5.84 -9.52
N LEU A 109 -4.94 6.97 -9.57
CA LEU A 109 -5.09 7.89 -8.45
C LEU A 109 -6.48 7.71 -7.86
N GLU A 110 -6.55 7.51 -6.55
CA GLU A 110 -7.82 7.39 -5.83
C GLU A 110 -7.82 8.34 -4.63
N THR A 111 -8.94 9.00 -4.36
CA THR A 111 -9.07 9.78 -3.12
C THR A 111 -9.40 8.87 -1.93
N TRP A 112 -10.04 7.75 -2.20
CA TRP A 112 -10.42 6.73 -1.23
C TRP A 112 -10.38 5.33 -1.86
N LEU A 113 -10.03 4.31 -1.08
CA LEU A 113 -10.06 2.92 -1.53
C LEU A 113 -11.30 2.23 -0.96
N ASN A 114 -12.18 1.77 -1.84
CA ASN A 114 -13.35 0.99 -1.45
C ASN A 114 -12.99 -0.44 -1.07
N VAL A 115 -11.86 -0.93 -1.58
CA VAL A 115 -11.30 -2.25 -1.22
C VAL A 115 -10.54 -2.12 0.10
N ASP A 116 -10.82 -3.03 1.03
CA ASP A 116 -10.03 -3.17 2.25
C ASP A 116 -8.54 -3.33 1.91
N PRO A 117 -7.65 -2.45 2.43
CA PRO A 117 -6.23 -2.50 2.09
C PRO A 117 -5.59 -3.86 2.35
N VAL A 118 -6.05 -4.59 3.38
CA VAL A 118 -5.58 -5.95 3.71
C VAL A 118 -5.78 -6.92 2.54
N LEU A 119 -6.83 -6.76 1.74
CA LEU A 119 -7.06 -7.60 0.55
C LEU A 119 -6.11 -7.28 -0.58
N LEU A 120 -5.76 -5.99 -0.76
CA LEU A 120 -4.76 -5.57 -1.76
C LEU A 120 -3.40 -6.21 -1.50
N LEU A 121 -3.13 -6.60 -0.25
CA LEU A 121 -1.89 -7.28 0.16
C LEU A 121 -1.98 -8.80 0.02
N ARG A 122 -3.20 -9.33 0.12
CA ARG A 122 -3.49 -10.77 0.02
C ARG A 122 -3.76 -11.22 -1.41
N THR A 123 -3.99 -10.32 -2.36
CA THR A 123 -4.16 -10.63 -3.80
C THR A 123 -2.89 -11.16 -4.48
N GLY A 124 -1.93 -11.69 -3.71
CA GLY A 124 -0.75 -12.39 -4.18
C GLY A 124 -1.09 -13.59 -5.05
N LYS A 125 -1.24 -13.34 -6.35
CA LYS A 125 -0.56 -14.15 -7.34
C LYS A 125 0.84 -13.56 -7.48
N GLU A 126 1.84 -14.43 -7.32
CA GLU A 126 3.30 -14.44 -7.61
C GLU A 126 4.04 -13.26 -8.29
N THR A 127 3.46 -12.08 -8.48
CA THR A 127 4.07 -10.98 -9.22
C THR A 127 3.91 -9.65 -8.48
N ALA A 128 4.75 -9.51 -7.45
CA ALA A 128 5.41 -8.28 -6.97
C ALA A 128 5.12 -7.90 -5.52
N PRO A 129 6.17 -7.46 -4.79
CA PRO A 129 6.01 -6.85 -3.50
C PRO A 129 5.11 -5.61 -3.63
N VAL A 130 4.00 -5.62 -2.89
CA VAL A 130 3.25 -4.39 -2.62
C VAL A 130 4.12 -3.56 -1.69
N TRP A 131 4.82 -2.56 -2.26
CA TRP A 131 5.66 -1.66 -1.47
C TRP A 131 4.77 -0.72 -0.67
N HIS A 132 4.63 -1.01 0.62
CA HIS A 132 4.09 -0.07 1.57
C HIS A 132 5.12 1.00 1.88
N ALA A 133 4.92 2.20 1.36
CA ALA A 133 5.43 3.39 2.03
C ALA A 133 4.49 3.77 3.19
N ASN A 134 4.18 2.84 4.10
CA ASN A 134 3.58 3.25 5.37
C ASN A 134 4.73 3.85 6.21
N ALA A 135 4.55 5.04 6.77
CA ALA A 135 5.41 5.53 7.85
C ALA A 135 5.17 4.74 9.17
N LEU A 136 5.02 3.43 9.08
CA LEU A 136 5.03 2.46 10.17
C LEU A 136 5.92 1.30 9.72
N SER A 137 7.04 1.18 10.42
CA SER A 137 8.28 0.47 10.10
C SER A 137 8.19 -1.02 9.75
N GLU A 138 7.06 -1.69 9.92
CA GLU A 138 6.99 -3.16 9.84
C GLU A 138 6.74 -3.70 8.42
N GLY A 139 5.94 -3.02 7.60
CA GLY A 139 5.65 -3.46 6.21
C GLY A 139 6.84 -3.32 5.27
N PHE A 140 7.75 -2.39 5.56
CA PHE A 140 8.95 -2.15 4.76
C PHE A 140 9.98 -3.28 4.91
N MET A 141 10.15 -3.82 6.12
CA MET A 141 11.11 -4.92 6.38
C MET A 141 10.63 -6.27 5.85
N ALA A 142 9.32 -6.54 5.93
CA ALA A 142 8.74 -7.77 5.39
C ALA A 142 8.80 -7.84 3.85
N SER A 143 8.69 -6.69 3.17
CA SER A 143 8.76 -6.64 1.69
C SER A 143 10.20 -6.69 1.15
N LEU A 144 11.20 -6.23 1.92
CA LEU A 144 12.62 -6.29 1.54
C LEU A 144 13.27 -7.65 1.73
N THR A 145 12.75 -8.50 2.62
CA THR A 145 13.42 -9.77 3.01
C THR A 145 12.97 -10.98 2.20
N GLY A 146 11.94 -10.86 1.35
CA GLY A 146 11.51 -11.95 0.47
C GLY A 146 11.14 -13.23 1.23
N GLU A 147 10.74 -13.14 2.51
CA GLU A 147 10.19 -14.30 3.23
C GLU A 147 8.80 -14.60 2.67
N GLU A 148 8.81 -15.39 1.59
CA GLU A 148 7.65 -16.08 1.07
C GLU A 148 6.88 -16.76 2.20
N ALA A 149 5.57 -16.56 2.18
CA ALA A 149 4.61 -17.36 2.90
C ALA A 149 4.85 -18.85 2.61
N ARG A 150 5.58 -19.52 3.50
CA ARG A 150 5.55 -20.97 3.66
C ARG A 150 4.89 -21.31 4.99
N ALA A 151 3.59 -21.57 4.91
CA ALA A 151 2.88 -22.50 5.77
C ALA A 151 1.79 -23.16 4.93
#